data_AF-U1Y2J7-F1
#
_entry.id   AF-U1Y2J7-F1
#
_cell.length_a   1.000
_cell.length_b   1.000
_cell.length_c   1.000
_cell.angle_alpha   90.00
_cell.angle_beta   90.00
_cell.angle_gamma   90.00
#
_symmetry.space_group_name_H-M   'P 1'
#
loop_
_entity.id
_entity.type
_entity.pdbx_description
1 polymer ?
#
loop_
_entity_poly.entity_id
_entity_poly.type
_entity_poly.pdbx_seq_one_letter_code
_entity_poly.pdbx_strand_id
1 'polypeptide(L)'
;MINSLVANANKQNKTNFNASASIAFNSGELFTAIHNTEYTVMGEKVNGKWLIKASFRDLFDFDYHDVNYYGPKGKEWLANNMAAISQNQGAIVPFWATYTVDDTR
;
A
#
# COMPACT_ATOMS: atom_id res chain seq x y z
N MET A 1 -4.81 2.81 12.54
CA MET A 1 -5.09 3.88 11.56
C MET A 1 -6.60 4.10 11.35
N ILE A 2 -7.37 3.14 10.80
CA ILE A 2 -8.81 3.35 10.55
C ILE A 2 -9.58 3.71 11.84
N ASN A 3 -9.31 3.00 12.94
CA ASN A 3 -9.93 3.28 14.25
C ASN A 3 -9.71 4.73 14.71
N SER A 4 -8.51 5.29 14.51
CA SER A 4 -8.21 6.67 14.91
C SER A 4 -8.90 7.68 14.01
N LEU A 5 -9.06 7.40 12.73
CA LEU A 5 -9.83 8.25 11.81
C LEU A 5 -11.31 8.30 12.21
N VAL A 6 -11.92 7.15 12.46
CA VAL A 6 -13.32 7.03 12.92
C VAL A 6 -13.50 7.72 14.28
N ALA A 7 -12.60 7.48 15.23
CA ALA A 7 -12.66 8.10 16.55
C ALA A 7 -12.55 9.63 16.47
N ASN A 8 -11.64 10.16 15.65
CA ASN A 8 -11.48 11.60 15.45
C ASN A 8 -12.71 12.21 14.74
N ALA A 9 -13.27 11.53 13.73
CA ALA A 9 -14.48 11.98 13.06
C ALA A 9 -15.69 12.03 14.02
N ASN A 10 -15.86 11.01 14.87
CA ASN A 10 -16.90 11.00 15.90
C ASN A 10 -16.70 12.12 16.93
N LYS A 11 -15.48 12.34 17.43
CA LYS A 11 -15.18 13.45 18.37
C LYS A 11 -15.51 14.82 17.79
N GLN A 12 -15.37 14.98 16.48
CA GLN A 12 -15.65 16.21 15.75
C GLN A 12 -17.08 16.27 15.21
N ASN A 13 -17.95 15.31 15.54
CA ASN A 13 -19.32 15.18 15.03
C ASN A 13 -19.40 15.24 13.49
N LYS A 14 -18.39 14.71 12.80
CA LYS A 14 -18.37 14.65 11.33
C LYS A 14 -19.23 13.48 10.83
N THR A 15 -19.85 13.69 9.67
CA THR A 15 -20.56 12.64 8.92
C THR A 15 -19.72 12.03 7.81
N ASN A 16 -18.57 12.62 7.50
CA ASN A 16 -17.61 12.08 6.55
C ASN A 16 -16.16 12.39 6.96
N PHE A 17 -15.23 11.62 6.42
CA PHE A 17 -13.81 11.95 6.46
C PHE A 17 -13.09 11.41 5.22
N ASN A 18 -11.96 12.04 4.90
CA ASN A 18 -11.00 11.56 3.91
C ASN A 18 -9.59 11.76 4.50
N ALA A 19 -8.77 10.72 4.42
CA ALA A 19 -7.36 10.78 4.75
C ALA A 19 -6.57 10.08 3.64
N SER A 20 -5.51 10.72 3.17
CA SER A 20 -4.58 10.12 2.21
C SER A 20 -3.15 10.28 2.70
N ALA A 21 -2.31 9.29 2.44
CA ALA A 21 -0.89 9.30 2.76
C ALA A 21 -0.15 8.25 1.93
N SER A 22 1.17 8.17 2.10
CA SER A 22 1.99 7.09 1.58
C SER A 22 2.46 6.16 2.70
N ILE A 23 2.65 4.90 2.37
CA ILE A 23 3.32 3.92 3.23
C ILE A 23 4.42 3.25 2.43
N ALA A 24 5.60 3.18 3.04
CA ALA A 24 6.67 2.30 2.61
C ALA A 24 6.94 1.34 3.75
N PHE A 25 6.95 0.05 3.46
CA PHE A 25 7.43 -0.93 4.41
C PHE A 25 8.95 -0.79 4.52
N ASN A 26 9.51 -1.04 5.70
CA ASN A 26 10.95 -0.91 5.96
C ASN A 26 11.67 -2.27 6.10
N SER A 27 10.91 -3.37 6.18
CA SER A 27 11.40 -4.75 6.31
C SER A 27 10.31 -5.78 5.95
N GLY A 28 10.71 -7.05 5.79
CA GLY A 28 9.83 -8.17 5.49
C GLY A 28 9.50 -8.32 4.00
N GLU A 29 8.69 -9.32 3.66
CA GLU A 29 8.34 -9.64 2.27
C GLU A 29 7.61 -8.48 1.55
N LEU A 30 6.83 -7.69 2.30
CA LEU A 30 6.14 -6.52 1.78
C LEU A 30 7.07 -5.33 1.48
N PHE A 31 8.34 -5.37 1.91
CA PHE A 31 9.33 -4.33 1.63
C PHE A 31 9.58 -4.13 0.14
N THR A 32 9.64 -5.22 -0.62
CA THR A 32 9.91 -5.19 -2.08
C THR A 32 8.66 -5.24 -2.92
N ALA A 33 7.54 -5.71 -2.35
CA ALA A 33 6.27 -5.83 -3.05
C ALA A 33 5.36 -4.60 -2.93
N ILE A 34 5.60 -3.74 -1.93
CA ILE A 34 4.78 -2.57 -1.63
C ILE A 34 5.70 -1.36 -1.43
N HIS A 35 6.07 -0.72 -2.54
CA HIS A 35 7.07 0.35 -2.60
C HIS A 35 6.38 1.70 -2.86
N ASN A 36 6.38 2.59 -1.86
CA ASN A 36 5.75 3.92 -1.97
C ASN A 36 4.24 3.87 -2.29
N THR A 37 3.54 2.91 -1.70
CA THR A 37 2.09 2.81 -1.88
C THR A 37 1.36 4.01 -1.33
N GLU A 38 0.60 4.65 -2.20
CA GLU A 38 -0.36 5.68 -1.84
C GLU A 38 -1.62 4.99 -1.32
N TYR A 39 -2.17 5.48 -0.21
CA TYR A 39 -3.47 5.04 0.25
C TYR A 39 -4.39 6.21 0.48
N THR A 40 -5.68 5.96 0.22
CA THR A 40 -6.77 6.88 0.54
C THR A 40 -7.81 6.11 1.33
N VAL A 41 -8.17 6.61 2.52
CA VAL A 41 -9.27 6.10 3.33
C VAL A 41 -10.35 7.16 3.40
N MET A 42 -11.54 6.79 2.93
CA MET A 42 -12.74 7.58 3.02
C MET A 42 -13.73 6.89 3.96
N GLY A 43 -14.49 7.69 4.70
CA GLY A 43 -15.56 7.19 5.53
C GLY A 43 -16.78 8.08 5.41
N GLU A 44 -17.96 7.46 5.39
CA GLU A 44 -19.26 8.13 5.41
C GLU A 44 -20.14 7.49 6.49
N LYS A 45 -20.85 8.31 7.27
CA LYS A 45 -21.75 7.84 8.30
C LYS A 45 -23.16 7.73 7.77
N VAL A 46 -23.65 6.50 7.63
CA VAL A 46 -25.00 6.18 7.14
C VAL A 46 -25.73 5.39 8.22
N ASN A 47 -26.92 5.86 8.63
CA ASN A 47 -27.74 5.20 9.66
C ASN A 47 -26.99 4.88 10.96
N GLY A 48 -26.12 5.79 11.39
CA GLY A 48 -25.33 5.65 12.61
C GLY A 48 -24.07 4.78 12.49
N LYS A 49 -23.87 4.09 11.35
CA LYS A 49 -22.71 3.26 11.04
C LYS A 49 -21.76 3.96 10.08
N TRP A 50 -20.47 3.68 10.18
CA TRP A 50 -19.46 4.15 9.26
C TRP A 50 -19.26 3.14 8.12
N LEU A 51 -19.52 3.58 6.90
CA LEU A 51 -19.09 2.90 5.68
C LEU A 51 -17.71 3.42 5.32
N ILE A 52 -16.72 2.54 5.23
CA ILE A 52 -15.31 2.90 5.07
C ILE A 52 -14.80 2.26 3.80
N LYS A 53 -14.18 3.06 2.93
CA LYS A 53 -13.48 2.59 1.73
C LYS A 53 -12.02 2.96 1.85
N ALA A 54 -11.14 1.97 1.86
CA ALA A 54 -9.71 2.14 1.78
C ALA A 54 -9.23 1.70 0.40
N SER A 55 -8.53 2.57 -0.31
CA SER A 55 -7.87 2.24 -1.58
C SER A 55 -6.36 2.36 -1.40
N PHE A 56 -5.63 1.37 -1.91
CA PHE A 56 -4.18 1.29 -1.92
C PHE A 56 -3.74 1.23 -3.37
N ARG A 57 -2.80 2.08 -3.76
CA ARG A 57 -2.28 2.17 -5.11
C ARG A 57 -0.77 2.09 -5.06
N ASP A 58 -0.25 1.17 -5.84
CA ASP A 58 1.18 0.90 -5.90
C ASP A 58 1.64 0.80 -7.35
N LEU A 59 2.82 1.33 -7.64
CA LEU A 59 3.46 1.14 -8.92
C LEU A 59 4.38 -0.08 -8.82
N PHE A 60 4.13 -1.06 -9.67
CA PHE A 60 5.00 -2.23 -9.79
C PHE A 60 6.10 -1.91 -10.80
N ASP A 61 7.12 -1.19 -10.36
CA ASP A 61 8.36 -0.88 -11.07
C ASP A 61 9.56 -1.42 -10.29
N PHE A 62 10.19 -2.47 -10.85
CA PHE A 62 11.31 -3.16 -10.23
C PHE A 62 12.63 -2.65 -10.84
N ASP A 63 13.52 -2.19 -9.96
CA ASP A 63 14.88 -1.80 -10.32
C ASP A 63 15.89 -2.83 -9.84
N TYR A 64 17.05 -2.90 -10.48
CA TYR A 64 18.11 -3.80 -10.05
C TYR A 64 18.86 -3.23 -8.85
N HIS A 65 19.05 -4.04 -7.81
CA HIS A 65 19.84 -3.67 -6.63
C HIS A 65 21.04 -4.59 -6.47
N ASP A 66 22.18 -4.04 -6.03
CA ASP A 66 23.35 -4.86 -5.70
C ASP A 66 23.10 -5.62 -4.39
N VAL A 67 23.18 -6.94 -4.44
CA VAL A 67 22.68 -7.80 -3.36
C VAL A 67 23.83 -8.49 -2.65
N ASN A 68 24.01 -8.17 -1.36
CA ASN A 68 24.68 -9.11 -0.47
C ASN A 68 23.66 -10.17 -0.03
N TYR A 69 23.70 -11.34 -0.68
CA TYR A 69 22.76 -12.44 -0.43
C TYR A 69 22.71 -12.90 1.05
N TYR A 70 23.80 -12.76 1.79
CA TYR A 70 23.88 -13.10 3.21
C TYR A 70 23.45 -11.96 4.15
N GLY A 71 23.11 -10.80 3.60
CA GLY A 71 22.58 -9.67 4.35
C GLY A 71 21.12 -9.88 4.76
N PRO A 72 20.62 -9.11 5.74
CA PRO A 72 19.27 -9.25 6.30
C PRO A 72 18.12 -8.96 5.32
N LYS A 73 18.42 -8.52 4.08
CA LYS A 73 17.45 -8.26 3.01
C LYS A 73 17.79 -9.01 1.70
N GLY A 74 18.74 -9.94 1.75
CA GLY A 74 19.34 -10.53 0.54
C GLY A 74 18.35 -11.36 -0.29
N LYS A 75 17.38 -12.01 0.35
CA LYS A 75 16.37 -12.83 -0.33
C LYS A 75 15.29 -11.98 -1.00
N GLU A 76 14.85 -10.93 -0.32
CA GLU A 76 13.85 -9.99 -0.83
C GLU A 76 14.38 -9.27 -2.08
N TRP A 77 15.64 -8.81 -2.03
CA TRP A 77 16.29 -8.21 -3.20
C TRP A 77 16.51 -9.18 -4.35
N LEU A 78 16.71 -10.48 -4.09
CA LEU A 78 16.83 -11.47 -5.15
C LEU A 78 15.53 -11.58 -5.96
N ALA A 79 14.37 -11.66 -5.29
CA ALA A 79 13.07 -11.70 -5.96
C ALA A 79 12.80 -10.42 -6.77
N ASN A 80 13.10 -9.26 -6.18
CA ASN A 80 13.03 -7.97 -6.86
C ASN A 80 13.92 -7.93 -8.12
N ASN A 81 15.17 -8.39 -8.03
CA ASN A 81 16.08 -8.41 -9.18
C ASN A 81 15.61 -9.34 -10.30
N MET A 82 15.00 -10.48 -9.96
CA MET A 82 14.39 -11.36 -10.97
C MET A 82 13.24 -10.65 -11.72
N ALA A 83 12.43 -9.88 -11.01
CA ALA A 83 11.38 -9.07 -11.62
C ALA A 83 11.96 -7.94 -12.49
N ALA A 84 13.01 -7.25 -12.02
CA ALA A 84 13.70 -6.20 -12.78
C ALA A 84 14.31 -6.75 -14.10
N ILE A 85 14.92 -7.94 -14.06
CA ILE A 85 15.43 -8.62 -15.27
C ILE A 85 14.28 -8.92 -16.24
N SER A 86 13.15 -9.43 -15.71
CA SER A 86 11.97 -9.74 -16.52
C SER A 86 11.37 -8.48 -17.15
N GLN A 87 11.39 -7.34 -16.45
CA GLN A 87 10.99 -6.05 -17.01
C GLN A 87 11.92 -5.55 -18.10
N ASN A 88 13.23 -5.63 -17.89
CA ASN A 88 14.22 -5.20 -18.89
C ASN A 88 14.14 -6.06 -20.17
N GLN A 89 13.80 -7.35 -20.04
CA GLN A 89 13.56 -8.24 -21.18
C GLN A 89 12.18 -8.05 -21.85
N GLY A 90 11.33 -7.18 -21.31
CA GLY A 90 9.98 -6.91 -21.81
C GLY A 90 8.97 -8.03 -21.53
N ALA A 91 9.30 -9.00 -20.68
CA ALA A 91 8.40 -10.09 -20.29
C ALA A 91 7.25 -9.60 -19.39
N ILE A 92 7.53 -8.57 -18.59
CA ILE A 92 6.55 -7.82 -17.81
C ILE A 92 6.80 -6.32 -18.01
N VAL A 93 5.79 -5.48 -17.84
CA VAL A 93 5.89 -4.02 -17.98
C VAL A 93 5.45 -3.34 -16.68
N PRO A 94 5.93 -2.12 -16.37
CA PRO A 94 5.43 -1.39 -15.21
C PRO A 94 3.91 -1.21 -15.28
N PHE A 95 3.22 -1.45 -14.16
CA PHE A 95 1.77 -1.28 -14.08
C PHE A 95 1.35 -0.77 -12.71
N TRP A 96 0.22 -0.05 -12.67
CA TRP A 96 -0.40 0.37 -11.43
C TRP A 96 -1.30 -0.75 -10.90
N ALA A 97 -1.00 -1.23 -9.70
CA ALA A 97 -1.91 -2.08 -8.94
C ALA A 97 -2.78 -1.20 -8.04
N THR A 98 -4.09 -1.46 -8.01
CA THR A 98 -5.00 -0.78 -7.10
C THR A 98 -5.86 -1.80 -6.37
N TYR A 99 -5.84 -1.74 -5.05
CA TYR A 99 -6.60 -2.60 -4.16
C TYR A 99 -7.60 -1.75 -3.39
N THR A 100 -8.87 -2.14 -3.41
CA THR A 100 -9.92 -1.46 -2.64
C THR A 100 -10.50 -2.43 -1.62
N VAL A 101 -10.61 -1.96 -0.38
CA VAL A 101 -11.21 -2.68 0.74
C VAL A 101 -12.37 -1.84 1.26
N ASP A 102 -13.55 -2.44 1.30
CA ASP A 102 -14.75 -1.86 1.89
C ASP A 102 -15.00 -2.51 3.26
N ASP A 103 -15.22 -1.68 4.28
CA ASP A 103 -15.48 -2.08 5.67
C ASP A 103 -16.70 -1.31 6.21
N THR A 104 -17.40 -1.90 7.17
CA THR A 104 -18.55 -1.27 7.86
C THR A 104 -18.37 -1.38 9.36
N ARG A 105 -18.54 -0.26 10.07
CA ARG A 105 -18.35 -0.18 11.53
C ARG A 105 -19.52 0.47 12.25
#